data_AF-A0A8H5AXL8-F1
#
_entry.id   AF-A0A8H5AXL8-F1
#
_cell.length_a   1.000
_cell.length_b   1.000
_cell.length_c   1.000
_cell.angle_alpha   90.00
_cell.angle_beta   90.00
_cell.angle_gamma   90.00
#
_symmetry.space_group_name_H-M   'P 1'
#
loop_
_entity.id
_entity.type
_entity.pdbx_description
1 polymer ?
#
loop_
_entity_poly.entity_id
_entity_poly.type
_entity_poly.pdbx_seq_one_letter_code
_entity_poly.pdbx_strand_id
1 'polypeptide(L)'
;MLQELTHMDRITQLQDEIQQLLVIMSNTIGYLTSRSNFLEVSPEVPVTKQRNPEKYDAPDVFQANQKELVTDLIVKAKQIELLINSLPEPEAEEEQAKRLQELEDEMTIANQEYIRAVNRAKDLHSQITEVLGVMLMDTDTDLLETEPMKVE
;
A
#
# COMPACT_ATOMS: atom_id res chain seq x y z
N MET A 1 10.85 2.86 8.39
CA MET A 1 9.94 1.73 8.07
C MET A 1 8.48 2.11 8.27
N LEU A 2 8.06 3.31 7.81
CA LEU A 2 6.67 3.80 7.88
C LEU A 2 6.01 3.83 6.48
N GLN A 3 6.58 3.11 5.52
CA GLN A 3 6.29 3.27 4.10
C GLN A 3 5.18 2.32 3.59
N GLU A 4 4.51 1.59 4.48
CA GLU A 4 3.48 0.60 4.12
C GLU A 4 2.07 1.00 4.61
N LEU A 5 1.87 2.24 5.07
CA LEU A 5 0.55 2.73 5.49
C LEU A 5 -0.26 3.38 4.35
N THR A 6 0.23 3.37 3.11
CA THR A 6 -0.48 3.93 1.93
C THR A 6 -1.01 2.86 0.99
N HIS A 7 -0.85 1.58 1.32
CA HIS A 7 -1.48 0.49 0.58
C HIS A 7 -2.94 0.43 1.06
N MET A 8 -3.89 0.49 0.12
CA MET A 8 -5.34 0.40 0.37
C MET A 8 -5.67 -0.64 1.46
N ASP A 9 -6.66 -0.41 2.31
CA ASP A 9 -7.03 -1.37 3.35
C ASP A 9 -7.20 -2.78 2.75
N ARG A 10 -6.60 -3.81 3.37
CA ARG A 10 -6.59 -5.19 2.85
C ARG A 10 -8.02 -5.73 2.66
N ILE A 11 -8.95 -5.29 3.50
CA ILE A 11 -10.37 -5.62 3.37
C ILE A 11 -10.96 -4.97 2.11
N THR A 12 -10.63 -3.70 1.86
CA THR A 12 -11.06 -3.00 0.64
C THR A 12 -10.45 -3.65 -0.61
N GLN A 13 -9.17 -4.04 -0.57
CA GLN A 13 -8.53 -4.78 -1.68
C GLN A 13 -9.22 -6.13 -1.95
N LEU A 14 -9.57 -6.87 -0.90
CA LEU A 14 -10.30 -8.13 -1.04
C LEU A 14 -11.68 -7.90 -1.66
N GLN A 15 -12.40 -6.87 -1.22
CA GLN A 15 -13.69 -6.49 -1.79
C GLN A 15 -13.57 -6.20 -3.29
N ASP A 16 -12.58 -5.41 -3.70
CA ASP A 16 -12.36 -5.06 -5.11
C ASP A 16 -11.99 -6.29 -5.96
N GLU A 17 -11.15 -7.20 -5.45
CA GLU A 17 -10.79 -8.42 -6.17
C GLU A 17 -11.98 -9.38 -6.32
N ILE A 18 -12.83 -9.51 -5.30
CA ILE A 18 -14.07 -10.28 -5.40
C ILE A 18 -15.00 -9.66 -6.45
N GLN A 19 -15.12 -8.33 -6.48
CA GLN A 19 -15.93 -7.65 -7.47
C GLN A 19 -15.39 -7.87 -8.89
N GLN A 20 -14.07 -7.77 -9.08
CA GLN A 20 -13.44 -8.06 -10.37
C GLN A 20 -13.66 -9.51 -10.81
N LEU A 21 -13.58 -10.48 -9.88
CA LEU A 21 -13.86 -11.88 -10.17
C LEU A 21 -15.30 -12.06 -10.69
N LEU A 22 -16.28 -11.42 -10.05
CA LEU A 22 -17.68 -11.47 -10.48
C LEU A 22 -17.89 -10.82 -11.87
N VAL A 23 -17.20 -9.72 -12.14
CA VAL A 23 -17.23 -9.08 -13.48
C VAL A 23 -16.67 -10.02 -14.54
N ILE A 24 -15.54 -10.68 -14.27
CA ILE A 24 -14.94 -11.65 -15.20
C ILE A 24 -15.87 -12.85 -15.41
N MET A 25 -16.52 -13.36 -14.38
CA MET A 25 -17.52 -14.42 -14.52
C MET A 25 -18.68 -14.00 -15.44
N SER A 26 -19.25 -12.81 -15.22
CA SER A 26 -20.34 -12.29 -16.05
C SER A 26 -19.91 -12.11 -17.51
N ASN A 27 -18.74 -11.52 -17.73
CA ASN A 27 -18.18 -11.32 -19.06
C ASN A 27 -17.86 -12.65 -19.76
N THR A 28 -17.39 -13.65 -19.01
CA THR A 28 -17.13 -15.01 -19.52
C THR A 28 -18.42 -15.66 -19.99
N ILE A 29 -19.48 -15.62 -19.18
CA ILE A 29 -20.80 -16.15 -19.58
C ILE A 29 -21.34 -15.38 -20.79
N GLY A 30 -21.21 -14.05 -20.80
CA GLY A 30 -21.58 -13.20 -21.93
C GLY A 30 -20.84 -13.58 -23.21
N TYR A 31 -19.53 -13.82 -23.13
CA TYR A 31 -18.69 -14.22 -24.25
C TYR A 31 -19.10 -15.61 -24.78
N LEU A 32 -19.23 -16.60 -23.91
CA LEU A 32 -19.58 -17.98 -24.29
C LEU A 32 -20.97 -18.07 -24.94
N THR A 33 -21.94 -17.28 -24.47
CA THR A 33 -23.30 -17.26 -25.01
C THR A 33 -23.42 -16.43 -26.31
N SER A 34 -22.65 -15.34 -26.42
CA SER A 34 -22.73 -14.45 -27.57
C SER A 34 -21.89 -14.89 -28.77
N ARG A 35 -20.75 -15.56 -28.55
CA ARG A 35 -19.77 -15.91 -29.60
C ARG A 35 -19.77 -17.40 -30.00
N SER A 36 -20.63 -18.21 -29.39
CA SER A 36 -20.82 -19.61 -29.77
C SER A 36 -21.56 -19.77 -31.10
N ASN A 37 -21.13 -20.77 -31.88
CA ASN A 37 -21.77 -21.18 -33.13
C ASN A 37 -22.59 -22.47 -32.91
N PHE A 38 -23.51 -22.76 -33.83
CA PHE A 38 -24.29 -24.00 -33.80
C PHE A 38 -23.39 -25.18 -34.19
N LEU A 39 -23.51 -26.27 -33.43
CA LEU A 39 -22.89 -27.55 -33.74
C LEU A 39 -23.93 -28.49 -34.32
N GLU A 40 -23.55 -29.26 -35.33
CA GLU A 40 -24.38 -30.33 -35.89
C GLU A 40 -24.38 -31.52 -34.95
N VAL A 41 -25.57 -31.88 -34.43
CA VAL A 41 -25.74 -32.97 -33.45
C VAL A 41 -25.97 -34.32 -34.13
N SER A 42 -26.46 -34.32 -35.37
CA SER A 42 -26.69 -35.53 -36.18
C SER A 42 -26.34 -35.27 -37.64
N PRO A 43 -25.57 -36.16 -38.30
CA PRO A 43 -25.21 -36.02 -39.72
C PRO A 43 -26.38 -36.14 -40.70
N GLU A 44 -27.57 -36.51 -40.22
CA GLU A 44 -28.80 -36.58 -41.02
C GLU A 44 -29.60 -35.27 -41.02
N VAL A 45 -29.25 -34.31 -40.15
CA VAL A 45 -29.99 -33.04 -39.99
C VAL A 45 -29.06 -31.86 -40.25
N PRO A 46 -29.05 -31.32 -41.48
CA PRO A 46 -28.18 -30.19 -41.81
C PRO A 46 -28.56 -28.94 -41.02
N VAL A 47 -27.54 -28.17 -40.61
CA VAL A 47 -27.71 -26.92 -39.87
C VAL A 47 -28.39 -25.87 -40.76
N THR A 48 -29.67 -25.60 -40.51
CA THR A 48 -30.50 -24.68 -41.34
C THR A 48 -30.33 -23.20 -41.00
N LYS A 49 -29.63 -22.87 -39.90
CA LYS A 49 -29.36 -21.49 -39.47
C LYS A 49 -27.89 -21.32 -39.16
N GLN A 50 -27.21 -20.53 -39.98
CA GLN A 50 -25.85 -20.06 -39.67
C GLN A 50 -25.96 -18.69 -39.00
N ARG A 51 -25.24 -18.52 -37.88
CA ARG A 51 -25.13 -17.22 -37.21
C ARG A 51 -24.29 -16.29 -38.11
N ASN A 52 -24.53 -14.98 -38.04
CA ASN A 52 -23.79 -14.02 -38.85
C ASN A 52 -22.26 -14.20 -38.61
N PRO A 53 -21.40 -14.25 -39.64
CA PRO A 53 -19.96 -14.53 -39.49
C PRO A 53 -19.22 -13.58 -38.53
N GLU A 54 -19.71 -12.35 -38.38
CA GLU A 54 -19.16 -11.35 -37.45
C GLU A 54 -19.53 -11.62 -35.98
N LYS A 55 -20.50 -12.50 -35.73
CA LYS A 55 -21.09 -12.76 -34.41
C LYS A 55 -20.59 -14.06 -33.75
N TYR A 56 -19.77 -14.87 -34.43
CA TYR A 56 -19.17 -16.06 -33.84
C TYR A 56 -17.67 -16.11 -34.13
N ASP A 57 -16.91 -16.70 -33.20
CA ASP A 57 -15.46 -16.87 -33.38
C ASP A 57 -15.16 -18.21 -34.06
N ALA A 58 -14.06 -18.27 -34.81
CA ALA A 58 -13.56 -19.53 -35.35
C ALA A 58 -13.29 -20.52 -34.20
N PRO A 59 -13.48 -21.84 -34.39
CA PRO A 59 -13.35 -22.83 -33.31
C PRO A 59 -12.01 -22.76 -32.57
N ASP A 60 -10.91 -22.53 -33.30
CA ASP A 60 -9.57 -22.42 -32.73
C ASP A 60 -9.42 -21.18 -31.85
N VAL A 61 -9.94 -20.03 -32.30
CA VAL A 61 -9.91 -18.76 -31.57
C VAL A 61 -10.81 -18.84 -30.34
N PHE A 62 -11.99 -19.45 -30.47
CA PHE A 62 -12.92 -19.65 -29.37
C PHE A 62 -12.32 -20.55 -28.28
N GLN A 63 -11.63 -21.63 -28.66
CA GLN A 63 -10.97 -22.52 -27.72
C GLN A 63 -9.76 -21.86 -27.04
N ALA A 64 -8.99 -21.04 -27.76
CA ALA A 64 -7.90 -20.25 -27.19
C ALA A 64 -8.43 -19.25 -26.15
N ASN A 65 -9.46 -18.48 -26.51
CA ASN A 65 -10.09 -17.49 -25.62
C ASN A 65 -10.73 -18.17 -24.39
N GLN A 66 -11.33 -19.36 -24.55
CA GLN A 66 -11.86 -20.12 -23.42
C GLN A 66 -10.75 -20.50 -22.42
N LYS A 67 -9.57 -20.92 -22.90
CA LYS A 67 -8.43 -21.24 -22.04
C LYS A 67 -7.89 -20.00 -21.33
N GLU A 68 -7.82 -18.86 -22.01
CA GLU A 68 -7.44 -17.57 -21.42
C GLU A 68 -8.39 -17.18 -20.28
N LEU A 69 -9.71 -17.18 -20.54
CA LEU A 69 -10.72 -16.84 -19.53
C LEU A 69 -10.67 -17.75 -18.30
N VAL A 70 -10.44 -19.06 -18.49
CA VAL A 70 -10.27 -20.00 -17.37
C VAL A 70 -8.98 -19.71 -16.60
N THR A 71 -7.90 -19.38 -17.30
CA THR A 71 -6.62 -19.04 -16.67
C THR A 71 -6.76 -17.79 -15.82
N ASP A 72 -7.40 -16.74 -16.34
CA ASP A 72 -7.66 -15.50 -15.62
C ASP A 72 -8.51 -15.73 -14.37
N LEU A 73 -9.56 -16.55 -14.48
CA LEU A 73 -10.41 -16.91 -13.35
C LEU A 73 -9.62 -17.62 -12.24
N ILE A 74 -8.76 -18.58 -12.61
CA ILE A 74 -7.93 -19.34 -11.65
C ILE A 74 -6.90 -18.43 -10.99
N VAL A 75 -6.24 -17.57 -11.77
CA VAL A 75 -5.24 -16.63 -11.24
C VAL A 75 -5.89 -15.69 -10.22
N LYS A 76 -7.05 -15.13 -10.54
CA LYS A 76 -7.78 -14.26 -9.59
C LYS A 76 -8.29 -15.00 -8.36
N ALA A 77 -8.79 -16.23 -8.52
CA ALA A 77 -9.20 -17.03 -7.36
C ALA A 77 -8.01 -17.27 -6.40
N LYS A 78 -6.82 -17.55 -6.93
CA LYS A 78 -5.60 -17.69 -6.12
C LYS A 78 -5.15 -16.37 -5.49
N GLN A 79 -5.29 -15.25 -6.19
CA GLN A 79 -4.99 -13.93 -5.62
C GLN A 79 -5.90 -13.63 -4.42
N ILE A 80 -7.20 -13.94 -4.53
CA ILE A 80 -8.16 -13.81 -3.44
C ILE A 80 -7.78 -14.72 -2.27
N GLU A 81 -7.40 -15.96 -2.53
CA GLU A 81 -6.96 -16.89 -1.49
C GLU A 81 -5.71 -16.37 -0.73
N LEU A 82 -4.73 -15.83 -1.46
CA LEU A 82 -3.56 -15.19 -0.86
C LEU A 82 -3.93 -13.96 -0.03
N LEU A 83 -4.87 -13.14 -0.51
CA LEU A 83 -5.36 -11.98 0.23
C LEU A 83 -6.06 -12.38 1.52
N ILE A 84 -6.91 -13.42 1.49
CA ILE A 84 -7.57 -13.98 2.68
C ILE A 84 -6.54 -14.47 3.70
N ASN A 85 -5.53 -15.22 3.25
CA ASN A 85 -4.45 -15.70 4.11
C ASN A 85 -3.57 -14.57 4.67
N SER A 86 -3.58 -13.40 4.04
CA SER A 86 -2.87 -12.22 4.50
C SER A 86 -3.69 -11.36 5.47
N LEU A 87 -4.97 -11.66 5.69
CA LEU A 87 -5.77 -10.88 6.63
C LEU A 87 -5.26 -11.09 8.06
N PRO A 88 -5.16 -10.03 8.87
CA PRO A 88 -4.87 -10.19 10.29
C PRO A 88 -5.98 -11.01 10.95
N GLU A 89 -5.60 -11.92 11.85
CA GLU A 89 -6.58 -12.70 12.59
C GLU A 89 -7.48 -11.77 13.41
N PRO A 90 -8.80 -12.03 13.45
CA PRO A 90 -9.71 -11.22 14.23
C PRO A 90 -9.43 -11.42 15.72
N GLU A 91 -8.88 -10.40 16.37
CA GLU A 91 -8.73 -10.33 17.83
C GLU A 91 -10.10 -10.02 18.46
N ALA A 92 -10.32 -10.47 19.70
CA ALA A 92 -11.53 -10.09 20.44
C ALA A 92 -11.51 -8.59 20.74
N GLU A 93 -12.66 -7.91 20.67
CA GLU A 93 -12.74 -6.45 20.87
C GLU A 93 -12.13 -5.99 22.20
N GLU A 94 -12.29 -6.79 23.26
CA GLU A 94 -11.72 -6.51 24.58
C GLU A 94 -10.17 -6.56 24.58
N GLU A 95 -9.59 -7.54 23.89
CA GLU A 95 -8.12 -7.67 23.76
C GLU A 95 -7.55 -6.56 22.88
N GLN A 96 -8.25 -6.23 21.78
CA GLN A 96 -7.88 -5.13 20.91
C GLN A 96 -7.92 -3.78 21.65
N ALA A 97 -8.98 -3.53 22.43
CA ALA A 97 -9.10 -2.32 23.24
C ALA A 97 -7.98 -2.21 24.28
N LYS A 98 -7.65 -3.33 24.95
CA LYS A 98 -6.55 -3.37 25.91
C LYS A 98 -5.20 -3.07 25.25
N ARG A 99 -4.92 -3.68 24.11
CA ARG A 99 -3.70 -3.43 23.32
C ARG A 99 -3.59 -1.98 22.86
N LEU A 100 -4.71 -1.37 22.47
CA LEU A 100 -4.74 0.05 22.10
C LEU A 100 -4.42 0.96 23.30
N GLN A 101 -4.96 0.65 24.48
CA GLN A 101 -4.64 1.39 25.70
C GLN A 101 -3.17 1.27 26.07
N GLU A 102 -2.61 0.06 26.01
CA GLU A 102 -1.18 -0.17 26.27
C GLU A 102 -0.28 0.63 25.30
N LEU A 103 -0.64 0.67 24.01
CA LEU A 103 0.07 1.47 23.01
C LEU A 103 -0.05 2.99 23.26
N GLU A 104 -1.20 3.48 23.74
CA GLU A 104 -1.38 4.89 24.09
C GLU A 104 -0.52 5.29 25.30
N ASP A 105 -0.45 4.42 26.30
CA ASP A 105 0.39 4.62 27.48
C ASP A 105 1.88 4.63 27.09
N GLU A 106 2.31 3.68 26.25
CA GLU A 106 3.67 3.65 25.69
C GLU A 106 3.99 4.92 24.87
N MET A 107 3.07 5.36 24.02
CA MET A 107 3.25 6.59 23.24
C MET A 107 3.40 7.81 24.16
N THR A 108 2.62 7.86 25.24
CA THR A 108 2.69 8.94 26.22
C THR A 108 4.05 8.99 26.91
N ILE A 109 4.56 7.83 27.33
CA ILE A 109 5.89 7.72 27.96
C ILE A 109 6.98 8.13 26.96
N ALA A 110 6.96 7.57 25.74
CA ALA A 110 7.93 7.89 24.69
C ALA A 110 7.94 9.39 24.34
N ASN A 111 6.75 10.02 24.28
CA ASN A 111 6.64 11.46 24.03
C ASN A 111 7.21 12.29 25.19
N GLN A 112 6.99 11.88 26.45
CA GLN A 112 7.61 12.55 27.60
C GLN A 112 9.14 12.45 27.57
N GLU A 113 9.68 11.27 27.25
CA GLU A 113 11.12 11.08 27.09
C GLU A 113 11.68 11.93 25.95
N TYR A 114 10.98 11.97 24.82
CA TYR A 114 11.31 12.85 23.70
C TYR A 114 11.37 14.32 24.11
N ILE A 115 10.36 14.82 24.83
CA ILE A 115 10.34 16.21 25.33
C ILE A 115 11.53 16.48 26.27
N ARG A 116 11.84 15.55 27.19
CA ARG A 116 12.99 15.70 28.10
C ARG A 116 14.31 15.74 27.34
N ALA A 117 14.49 14.86 26.35
CA ALA A 117 15.68 14.81 25.51
C ALA A 117 15.86 16.12 24.71
N VAL A 118 14.77 16.64 24.13
CA VAL A 118 14.77 17.92 23.41
C VAL A 118 15.12 19.08 24.33
N ASN A 119 14.55 19.14 25.53
CA ASN A 119 14.86 20.20 26.50
C ASN A 119 16.33 20.16 26.91
N ARG A 120 16.86 18.97 27.23
CA ARG A 120 18.28 18.80 27.54
C ARG A 120 19.19 19.26 26.40
N ALA A 121 18.82 18.94 25.15
CA ALA A 121 19.56 19.38 23.98
C ALA A 121 19.55 20.92 23.83
N LYS A 122 18.41 21.57 24.08
CA LYS A 122 18.28 23.03 24.08
C LYS A 122 19.12 23.68 25.19
N ASP A 123 19.10 23.13 26.39
CA ASP A 123 19.88 23.67 27.51
C ASP A 123 21.39 23.57 27.23
N LEU A 124 21.84 22.41 26.73
CA LEU A 124 23.24 22.23 26.35
C LEU A 124 23.64 23.16 25.20
N HIS A 125 22.78 23.34 24.20
CA HIS A 125 23.00 24.28 23.11
C HIS A 125 23.14 25.72 23.64
N SER A 126 22.29 26.13 24.57
CA SER A 126 22.39 27.44 25.22
C SER A 126 23.71 27.61 25.96
N GLN A 127 24.13 26.61 26.74
CA GLN A 127 25.41 26.64 27.47
C GLN A 127 26.61 26.74 26.54
N ILE A 128 26.64 25.96 25.45
CA ILE A 128 27.70 26.04 24.44
C ILE A 128 27.71 27.42 23.78
N THR A 129 26.52 27.97 23.47
CA THR A 129 26.41 29.31 22.85
C THR A 129 26.95 30.40 23.78
N GLU A 130 26.66 30.30 25.08
CA GLU A 130 27.18 31.23 26.10
C GLU A 130 28.70 31.12 26.24
N VAL A 131 29.26 29.91 26.34
CA VAL A 131 30.71 29.70 26.42
C VAL A 131 31.42 30.23 25.18
N LEU A 132 30.89 29.95 23.98
CA LEU A 132 31.43 30.48 22.74
C LEU A 132 31.33 32.01 22.70
N GLY A 133 30.24 32.59 23.22
CA GLY A 133 30.08 34.04 23.33
C GLY A 133 31.11 34.70 24.25
N VAL A 134 31.36 34.12 25.43
CA VAL A 134 32.39 34.59 26.37
C VAL A 134 33.77 34.47 25.75
N MET A 135 34.10 33.33 25.14
CA MET A 135 35.39 33.16 24.46
C MET A 135 35.60 34.18 23.34
N LEU A 136 34.55 34.52 22.59
CA LEU A 136 34.63 35.55 21.54
C LEU A 136 34.87 36.95 22.15
N MET A 137 34.17 37.29 23.22
CA MET A 137 34.34 38.57 23.93
C MET A 137 35.72 38.71 24.56
N ASP A 138 36.27 37.63 25.15
CA ASP A 138 37.62 37.63 25.72
C ASP A 138 38.68 37.89 24.64
N THR A 139 38.53 37.30 23.44
CA THR A 139 39.40 37.61 22.29
C THR A 139 39.30 39.06 21.82
N ASP A 140 38.11 39.67 21.85
CA ASP A 140 37.93 41.08 21.48
C ASP A 140 38.58 42.03 22.51
N THR A 141 38.57 41.67 23.81
CA THR A 141 39.30 42.42 24.85
C THR A 141 40.82 42.29 24.74
N ASP A 142 41.35 41.10 24.42
CA ASP A 142 42.80 40.91 24.18
C ASP A 142 43.28 41.68 22.92
N LEU A 143 42.41 41.85 21.92
CA LEU A 143 42.69 42.69 20.75
C LEU A 143 42.65 44.20 21.07
N LEU A 144 41.87 44.63 22.06
CA LEU A 144 41.78 46.04 22.48
C LEU A 144 42.86 46.45 23.49
N GLU A 145 43.42 45.51 24.26
CA GLU A 145 44.51 45.78 25.21
C GLU A 145 45.91 45.81 24.58
N THR A 146 46.05 45.39 23.31
CA THR A 146 47.35 45.25 22.63
C THR A 146 47.76 46.42 21.72
N GLU A 147 47.07 47.57 21.76
CA GLU A 147 47.61 48.81 21.17
C GLU A 147 48.38 49.65 22.21
N PRO A 148 49.72 49.56 22.30
CA PRO A 148 50.50 50.55 23.04
C PRO A 148 50.47 51.87 22.28
N MET A 149 49.91 52.87 22.96
CA MET A 149 50.05 54.30 22.69
C MET A 149 51.49 54.64 22.30
N LYS A 150 51.76 54.78 21.00
CA LYS A 150 53.01 55.41 20.51
C LYS A 150 52.91 56.91 20.80
N VAL A 151 53.61 57.31 21.84
CA VAL A 151 53.96 58.71 22.11
C VAL A 151 55.15 59.05 21.21
N GLU A 152 54.95 59.97 20.27
CA GLU A 152 56.01 60.82 19.73
C GLU A 152 55.43 62.22 19.42
#